data_AF-C9RCB1-F1
#
_entry.id   AF-C9RCB1-F1
#
_cell.length_a   1.000
_cell.length_b   1.000
_cell.length_c   1.000
_cell.angle_alpha   90.00
_cell.angle_beta   90.00
_cell.angle_gamma   90.00
#
_symmetry.space_group_name_H-M   'P 1'
#
loop_
_entity.id
_entity.type
_entity.pdbx_description
1 polymer ?
#
loop_
_entity_poly.entity_id
_entity_poly.type
_entity_poly.pdbx_seq_one_letter_code
_entity_poly.pdbx_strand_id
1 'polypeptide(L)'
;MAGLTVAVLMFLLLVYIPGNVALHFAGRRRTERTPRDVLVVGSGVSAGVFLLVGCLQVSGKSDLFARFVKLVAAASGVAQAEPGQFLPLLWIFVAEYSTASLLGLLELLRVTGTPRTRGRRAVRLRPEDLLLELLVRYRGAGLKPFVTVYTGQGGRVTGECLRYGWNGKASLLVKDADDPEKLTWVDIEDVLRIEFHNRELIEAAEKEREREAALLQKLESLRKLYNWAADGCGDELYGERIENLRRRALP
;
A
#
# COMPACT_ATOMS: atom_id res chain seq x y z
N MET A 1 31.38 -14.30 -24.54
CA MET A 1 30.94 -13.98 -23.17
C MET A 1 30.49 -12.52 -23.00
N ALA A 2 31.19 -11.53 -23.58
CA ALA A 2 30.82 -10.11 -23.47
C ALA A 2 29.40 -9.75 -23.99
N GLY A 3 28.91 -10.42 -25.04
CA GLY A 3 27.54 -10.17 -25.56
C GLY A 3 26.43 -10.57 -24.58
N LEU A 4 26.60 -11.67 -23.84
CA LEU A 4 25.62 -12.12 -22.83
C LEU A 4 25.56 -11.12 -21.67
N THR A 5 26.71 -10.62 -21.22
CA THR A 5 26.79 -9.65 -20.13
C THR A 5 26.17 -8.31 -20.51
N VAL A 6 26.34 -7.85 -21.75
CA VAL A 6 25.71 -6.61 -22.25
C VAL A 6 24.20 -6.77 -22.38
N ALA A 7 23.71 -7.88 -22.92
CA ALA A 7 22.28 -8.14 -23.06
C ALA A 7 21.57 -8.19 -21.69
N VAL A 8 22.15 -8.89 -20.72
CA VAL A 8 21.62 -8.94 -19.34
C VAL A 8 21.63 -7.56 -18.70
N LEU A 9 22.71 -6.80 -18.86
CA LEU A 9 22.81 -5.45 -18.32
C LEU A 9 21.75 -4.52 -18.94
N MET A 10 21.57 -4.56 -20.26
CA MET A 10 20.55 -3.77 -20.95
C MET A 10 19.14 -4.18 -20.53
N PHE A 11 18.87 -5.47 -20.37
CA PHE A 11 17.60 -5.94 -19.84
C PHE A 11 17.32 -5.40 -18.43
N LEU A 12 18.32 -5.42 -17.55
CA LEU A 12 18.17 -4.87 -16.20
C LEU A 12 17.91 -3.36 -16.23
N LEU A 13 18.68 -2.62 -17.01
CA LEU A 13 18.63 -1.15 -17.05
C LEU A 13 17.42 -0.59 -17.81
N LEU A 14 16.98 -1.25 -18.88
CA LEU A 14 15.89 -0.78 -19.74
C LEU A 14 14.53 -1.36 -19.34
N VAL A 15 14.49 -2.57 -18.78
CA VAL A 15 13.22 -3.26 -18.50
C VAL A 15 13.00 -3.42 -17.01
N TYR A 16 13.90 -4.14 -16.33
CA TYR A 16 13.63 -4.58 -14.95
C TYR A 16 13.62 -3.43 -13.93
N ILE A 17 14.61 -2.53 -14.00
CA ILE A 17 14.71 -1.40 -13.07
C ILE A 17 13.61 -0.37 -13.36
N PRO A 18 13.38 0.09 -14.61
CA PRO A 18 12.31 1.04 -14.90
C PRO A 18 10.92 0.51 -14.52
N GLY A 19 10.64 -0.77 -14.72
CA GLY A 19 9.40 -1.41 -14.26
C GLY A 19 9.23 -1.32 -12.74
N ASN A 20 10.29 -1.58 -11.97
CA ASN A 20 10.29 -1.42 -10.51
C ASN A 20 10.10 0.03 -10.07
N VAL A 21 10.71 0.98 -10.79
CA VAL A 21 10.58 2.41 -10.51
C VAL A 21 9.13 2.86 -10.73
N ALA A 22 8.52 2.50 -11.86
CA ALA A 22 7.12 2.83 -12.16
C ALA A 22 6.18 2.28 -11.07
N LEU A 23 6.31 1.01 -10.72
CA LEU A 23 5.48 0.38 -9.68
C LEU A 23 5.74 0.96 -8.27
N HIS A 24 6.96 1.43 -8.01
CA HIS A 24 7.28 2.12 -6.76
C HIS A 24 6.58 3.48 -6.67
N PHE A 25 6.66 4.29 -7.72
CA PHE A 25 5.97 5.59 -7.80
C PHE A 25 4.45 5.42 -7.82
N ALA A 26 3.94 4.30 -8.32
CA ALA A 26 2.52 3.93 -8.21
C ALA A 26 2.08 3.57 -6.77
N GLY A 27 3.01 3.53 -5.80
CA GLY A 27 2.71 3.28 -4.39
C GLY A 27 2.62 1.80 -4.00
N ARG A 28 2.98 0.86 -4.88
CA ARG A 28 2.91 -0.59 -4.59
C ARG A 28 4.04 -1.03 -3.64
N ARG A 29 3.69 -1.82 -2.63
CA ARG A 29 4.67 -2.38 -1.67
C ARG A 29 5.54 -3.42 -2.36
N ARG A 30 6.76 -3.65 -1.85
CA ARG A 30 7.70 -4.65 -2.43
C ARG A 30 7.09 -6.05 -2.53
N THR A 31 6.25 -6.42 -1.56
CA THR A 31 5.54 -7.73 -1.50
C THR A 31 4.45 -7.89 -2.56
N GLU A 32 3.95 -6.79 -3.12
CA GLU A 32 2.87 -6.76 -4.12
C GLU A 32 3.41 -6.72 -5.56
N ARG A 33 4.74 -6.58 -5.73
CA ARG A 33 5.38 -6.48 -7.05
C ARG A 33 5.65 -7.88 -7.58
N THR A 34 4.75 -8.38 -8.43
CA THR A 34 5.02 -9.64 -9.12
C THR A 34 6.08 -9.43 -10.20
N PRO A 35 6.95 -10.43 -10.46
CA PRO A 35 7.96 -10.30 -11.52
C PRO A 35 7.31 -10.09 -12.90
N ARG A 36 6.12 -10.67 -13.11
CA ARG A 36 5.33 -10.44 -14.33
C ARG A 36 4.97 -8.98 -14.50
N ASP A 37 4.45 -8.31 -13.47
CA ASP A 37 4.05 -6.91 -13.55
C ASP A 37 5.25 -5.99 -13.79
N VAL A 38 6.38 -6.26 -13.13
CA VAL A 38 7.63 -5.52 -13.34
C VAL A 38 8.06 -5.60 -14.81
N LEU A 39 8.01 -6.80 -15.41
CA LEU A 39 8.41 -7.00 -16.80
C LEU A 39 7.44 -6.38 -17.79
N VAL A 40 6.13 -6.52 -17.57
CA VAL A 40 5.11 -5.94 -18.46
C VAL A 40 5.18 -4.42 -18.43
N VAL A 41 5.25 -3.81 -17.24
CA VAL A 41 5.35 -2.35 -17.11
C VAL A 41 6.69 -1.85 -17.66
N GLY A 42 7.80 -2.49 -17.28
CA GLY A 42 9.13 -2.14 -17.77
C GLY A 42 9.25 -2.20 -19.29
N SER A 43 8.77 -3.29 -19.90
CA SER A 43 8.78 -3.43 -21.36
C SER A 43 7.89 -2.41 -22.05
N GLY A 44 6.74 -2.06 -21.46
CA GLY A 44 5.87 -1.00 -21.95
C GLY A 44 6.54 0.39 -21.91
N VAL A 45 7.22 0.72 -20.81
CA VAL A 45 8.00 1.97 -20.70
C VAL A 45 9.08 2.02 -21.77
N SER A 46 9.88 0.96 -21.86
CA SER A 46 11.00 0.89 -22.82
C SER A 46 10.50 1.00 -24.27
N ALA A 47 9.46 0.25 -24.63
CA ALA A 47 8.84 0.33 -25.95
C ALA A 47 8.31 1.74 -26.27
N GLY A 48 7.67 2.40 -25.31
CA GLY A 48 7.18 3.78 -25.48
C GLY A 48 8.31 4.79 -25.71
N VAL A 49 9.39 4.68 -24.95
CA VAL A 49 10.57 5.55 -25.09
C VAL A 49 11.26 5.32 -26.44
N PHE A 50 11.49 4.07 -26.82
CA PHE A 50 12.10 3.76 -28.12
C PHE A 50 11.23 4.18 -29.30
N LEU A 51 9.91 4.04 -29.20
CA LEU A 51 8.98 4.53 -30.21
C LEU A 51 9.07 6.05 -30.35
N LEU A 52 9.10 6.78 -29.23
CA LEU A 52 9.21 8.25 -29.25
C LEU A 52 10.55 8.71 -29.84
N VAL A 53 11.67 8.14 -29.41
CA VAL A 53 13.00 8.51 -29.94
C VAL A 53 13.11 8.09 -31.41
N GLY A 54 12.56 6.93 -31.80
CA GLY A 54 12.50 6.48 -33.19
C GLY A 54 11.71 7.43 -34.09
N CYS A 55 10.53 7.89 -33.65
CA CYS A 55 9.75 8.90 -34.36
C CYS A 55 10.50 10.23 -34.53
N LEU A 56 11.23 10.67 -33.49
CA LEU A 56 12.07 11.88 -33.56
C LEU A 56 13.22 11.73 -34.57
N GLN A 57 13.80 10.54 -34.68
CA GLN A 57 14.84 10.26 -35.67
C GLN A 57 14.28 10.23 -37.09
N VAL A 58 13.16 9.56 -37.33
CA VAL A 58 12.51 9.55 -38.66
C VAL A 58 12.13 10.97 -39.10
N SER A 59 11.78 11.84 -38.14
CA SER A 59 11.48 13.25 -38.40
C SER A 59 12.71 14.13 -38.63
N GLY A 60 13.93 13.57 -38.58
CA GLY A 60 15.19 14.32 -38.71
C GLY A 60 15.50 15.26 -37.54
N LYS A 61 14.78 15.13 -36.42
CA LYS A 61 14.91 16.04 -35.26
C LYS A 61 15.97 15.58 -34.26
N SER A 62 16.38 14.31 -34.31
CA SER A 62 17.33 13.74 -33.36
C SER A 62 18.05 12.51 -33.91
N ASP A 63 19.35 12.38 -33.68
CA ASP A 63 20.12 11.16 -34.00
C ASP A 63 20.33 10.24 -32.79
N LEU A 64 19.62 10.49 -31.68
CA LEU A 64 19.87 9.79 -30.40
C LEU A 64 19.75 8.27 -30.52
N PHE A 65 18.75 7.77 -31.25
CA PHE A 65 18.53 6.34 -31.40
C PHE A 65 19.64 5.67 -32.25
N ALA A 66 20.02 6.25 -33.38
CA ALA A 66 21.15 5.76 -34.18
C ALA A 66 22.47 5.74 -33.39
N ARG A 67 22.73 6.78 -32.59
CA ARG A 67 23.93 6.86 -31.74
C ARG A 67 23.90 5.80 -30.63
N PHE A 68 22.74 5.55 -30.04
CA PHE A 68 22.57 4.49 -29.05
C PHE A 68 22.81 3.10 -29.64
N VAL A 69 22.22 2.80 -30.81
CA VAL A 69 22.43 1.51 -31.49
C VAL A 69 23.90 1.29 -31.82
N LYS A 70 24.60 2.32 -32.32
CA LYS A 70 26.05 2.26 -32.57
C LYS A 70 26.84 1.97 -31.30
N LEU A 71 26.46 2.58 -30.17
CA LEU A 71 27.15 2.37 -28.90
C LEU A 71 26.91 0.96 -28.33
N VAL A 72 25.69 0.44 -28.45
CA VAL A 72 25.36 -0.94 -28.04
C VAL A 72 26.09 -1.95 -28.94
N ALA A 73 26.18 -1.68 -30.25
CA ALA A 73 26.98 -2.47 -31.18
C ALA A 73 28.48 -2.43 -30.81
N ALA A 74 29.01 -1.27 -30.42
CA ALA A 74 30.39 -1.16 -29.97
C ALA A 74 30.63 -1.91 -28.66
N ALA A 75 29.74 -1.78 -27.68
CA ALA A 75 29.82 -2.45 -26.38
C ALA A 75 29.70 -3.99 -26.50
N SER A 76 28.96 -4.48 -27.49
CA SER A 76 28.88 -5.92 -27.80
C SER A 76 30.11 -6.45 -28.56
N GLY A 77 31.08 -5.59 -28.87
CA GLY A 77 32.32 -5.95 -29.59
C GLY A 77 32.16 -5.99 -31.11
N VAL A 78 31.04 -5.49 -31.64
CA VAL A 78 30.74 -5.46 -33.08
C VAL A 78 31.33 -4.23 -33.78
N ALA A 79 31.64 -3.17 -33.02
CA ALA A 79 32.23 -1.93 -33.55
C ALA A 79 33.30 -1.35 -32.59
N GLN A 80 34.23 -0.53 -33.12
CA GLN A 80 35.18 0.22 -32.30
C GLN A 80 34.53 1.47 -31.70
N ALA A 81 34.71 1.70 -30.40
CA ALA A 81 34.15 2.85 -29.68
C ALA A 81 35.15 4.01 -29.64
N GLU A 82 34.71 5.23 -29.95
CA GLU A 82 35.50 6.44 -29.70
C GLU A 82 35.28 6.95 -28.26
N PRO A 83 36.33 7.47 -27.59
CA PRO A 83 36.23 8.02 -26.24
C PRO A 83 35.43 9.33 -26.26
N GLY A 84 34.22 9.31 -25.68
CA GLY A 84 33.32 10.47 -25.57
C GLY A 84 31.84 10.18 -25.87
N GLN A 85 31.50 8.96 -26.30
CA GLN A 85 30.19 8.66 -26.85
C GLN A 85 29.10 8.22 -25.85
N PHE A 86 29.31 8.25 -24.52
CA PHE A 86 28.31 7.75 -23.55
C PHE A 86 27.09 8.65 -23.31
N LEU A 87 27.14 9.92 -23.76
CA LEU A 87 26.07 10.91 -23.57
C LEU A 87 24.68 10.47 -24.09
N PRO A 88 24.53 9.89 -25.30
CA PRO A 88 23.23 9.43 -25.81
C PRO A 88 22.63 8.29 -24.99
N LEU A 89 23.47 7.41 -24.43
CA LEU A 89 23.04 6.34 -23.52
C LEU A 89 22.44 6.92 -22.24
N LEU A 90 23.11 7.92 -21.66
CA LEU A 90 22.61 8.64 -20.49
C LEU A 90 21.25 9.29 -20.77
N TRP A 91 21.09 9.94 -21.93
CA TRP A 91 19.82 10.58 -22.30
C TRP A 91 18.66 9.60 -22.46
N ILE A 92 18.91 8.40 -23.02
CA ILE A 92 17.88 7.36 -23.12
C ILE A 92 17.48 6.87 -21.74
N PHE A 93 18.45 6.61 -20.86
CA PHE A 93 18.14 6.24 -19.48
C PHE A 93 17.34 7.35 -18.79
N VAL A 94 17.78 8.61 -18.86
CA VAL A 94 17.02 9.73 -18.27
C VAL A 94 15.59 9.76 -18.79
N ALA A 95 15.38 9.63 -20.10
CA ALA A 95 14.03 9.58 -20.68
C ALA A 95 13.20 8.40 -20.15
N GLU A 96 13.81 7.23 -20.01
CA GLU A 96 13.16 6.01 -19.54
C GLU A 96 12.77 6.08 -18.06
N TYR A 97 13.69 6.49 -17.20
CA TYR A 97 13.44 6.69 -15.76
C TYR A 97 12.43 7.81 -15.52
N SER A 98 12.50 8.91 -16.27
CA SER A 98 11.49 9.98 -16.20
C SER A 98 10.11 9.49 -16.63
N THR A 99 10.03 8.73 -17.72
CA THR A 99 8.75 8.17 -18.21
C THR A 99 8.17 7.16 -17.23
N ALA A 100 8.99 6.27 -16.67
CA ALA A 100 8.59 5.32 -15.63
C ALA A 100 8.04 6.04 -14.40
N SER A 101 8.75 7.06 -13.91
CA SER A 101 8.34 7.84 -12.74
C SER A 101 7.03 8.60 -13.01
N LEU A 102 6.89 9.20 -14.20
CA LEU A 102 5.68 9.93 -14.60
C LEU A 102 4.46 8.98 -14.69
N LEU A 103 4.62 7.81 -15.31
CA LEU A 103 3.54 6.82 -15.42
C LEU A 103 3.14 6.28 -14.04
N GLY A 104 4.11 5.97 -13.18
CA GLY A 104 3.83 5.57 -11.81
C GLY A 104 3.09 6.68 -11.03
N LEU A 105 3.51 7.93 -11.18
CA LEU A 105 2.84 9.07 -10.56
C LEU A 105 1.41 9.27 -11.11
N LEU A 106 1.20 9.09 -12.42
CA LEU A 106 -0.12 9.17 -13.04
C LEU A 106 -1.06 8.06 -12.53
N GLU A 107 -0.56 6.83 -12.38
CA GLU A 107 -1.31 5.73 -11.75
C GLU A 107 -1.65 6.08 -10.30
N LEU A 108 -0.67 6.57 -9.53
CA LEU A 108 -0.88 7.01 -8.15
C LEU A 108 -1.95 8.10 -8.07
N LEU A 109 -1.89 9.12 -8.92
CA LEU A 109 -2.87 10.21 -8.96
C LEU A 109 -4.27 9.75 -9.38
N ARG A 110 -4.37 8.74 -10.26
CA ARG A 110 -5.65 8.13 -10.63
C ARG A 110 -6.27 7.36 -9.47
N VAL A 111 -5.47 6.62 -8.71
CA VAL A 111 -5.93 5.81 -7.58
C VAL A 111 -6.22 6.66 -6.35
N THR A 112 -5.36 7.63 -6.02
CA THR A 112 -5.49 8.45 -4.81
C THR A 112 -6.34 9.72 -4.99
N GLY A 113 -6.61 10.08 -6.25
CA GLY A 113 -7.21 11.37 -6.64
C GLY A 113 -6.21 12.53 -6.54
N THR A 114 -6.46 13.64 -7.23
CA THR A 114 -5.59 14.81 -7.10
C THR A 114 -5.86 15.57 -5.79
N PRO A 115 -4.84 16.10 -5.10
CA PRO A 115 -5.05 16.92 -3.89
C PRO A 115 -5.90 18.17 -4.19
N ARG A 116 -5.86 18.69 -5.43
CA ARG A 116 -6.71 19.80 -5.88
C ARG A 116 -8.22 19.47 -5.90
N THR A 117 -8.58 18.21 -6.10
CA THR A 117 -9.99 17.76 -6.05
C THR A 117 -10.49 17.48 -4.64
N ARG A 118 -9.61 17.28 -3.65
CA ARG A 118 -10.01 17.06 -2.24
C ARG A 118 -10.45 18.33 -1.51
N GLY A 119 -9.99 19.51 -1.92
CA GLY A 119 -10.28 20.78 -1.22
C GLY A 119 -11.40 21.64 -1.83
N ARG A 120 -11.94 21.31 -3.01
CA ARG A 120 -12.88 22.19 -3.74
C ARG A 120 -14.18 21.55 -4.18
N ARG A 121 -14.41 20.28 -3.85
CA ARG A 121 -15.78 19.77 -3.86
C ARG A 121 -16.22 19.63 -2.42
N ALA A 122 -16.88 20.66 -1.92
CA ALA A 122 -18.04 20.43 -1.07
C ALA A 122 -19.06 19.66 -1.93
N VAL A 123 -18.78 18.37 -2.20
CA VAL A 123 -19.81 17.45 -2.65
C VAL A 123 -20.79 17.48 -1.48
N ARG A 124 -22.02 17.94 -1.71
CA ARG A 124 -23.14 17.58 -0.84
C ARG A 124 -23.25 16.07 -0.93
N LEU A 125 -22.44 15.37 -0.14
CA LEU A 125 -22.46 13.92 -0.04
C LEU A 125 -23.77 13.59 0.64
N ARG A 126 -24.64 12.89 -0.08
CA ARG A 126 -25.74 12.23 0.60
C ARG A 126 -25.11 11.21 1.55
N PRO A 127 -25.65 11.01 2.76
CA PRO A 127 -25.12 10.03 3.72
C PRO A 127 -24.93 8.63 3.09
N GLU A 128 -25.75 8.30 2.10
CA GLU A 128 -25.71 7.08 1.29
C GLU A 128 -24.38 6.91 0.51
N ASP A 129 -23.82 7.98 -0.05
CA ASP A 129 -22.62 7.91 -0.90
C ASP A 129 -21.35 7.60 -0.08
N LEU A 130 -21.25 8.18 1.12
CA LEU A 130 -20.09 8.01 2.00
C LEU A 130 -20.09 6.61 2.64
N LEU A 131 -21.28 6.09 2.99
CA LEU A 131 -21.42 4.73 3.49
C LEU A 131 -21.10 3.70 2.39
N LEU A 132 -21.59 3.93 1.17
CA LEU A 132 -21.27 3.09 0.02
C LEU A 132 -19.76 3.08 -0.25
N GLU A 133 -19.11 4.25 -0.30
CA GLU A 133 -17.67 4.34 -0.54
C GLU A 133 -16.87 3.58 0.54
N LEU A 134 -17.26 3.73 1.80
CA LEU A 134 -16.61 3.06 2.93
C LEU A 134 -16.77 1.53 2.84
N LEU A 135 -17.97 1.03 2.55
CA LEU A 135 -18.23 -0.42 2.40
C LEU A 135 -17.55 -1.01 1.16
N VAL A 136 -17.44 -0.26 0.07
CA VAL A 136 -16.66 -0.66 -1.12
C VAL A 136 -15.18 -0.80 -0.77
N ARG A 137 -14.63 0.10 0.06
CA ARG A 137 -13.24 -0.02 0.54
C ARG A 137 -13.03 -1.23 1.44
N TYR A 138 -13.95 -1.52 2.38
CA TYR A 138 -13.91 -2.74 3.18
C TYR A 138 -13.92 -4.00 2.30
N ARG A 139 -14.80 -4.04 1.30
CA ARG A 139 -14.89 -5.14 0.33
C ARG A 139 -13.62 -5.30 -0.50
N GLY A 140 -13.04 -4.19 -0.96
CA GLY A 140 -11.77 -4.19 -1.70
C GLY A 140 -10.59 -4.72 -0.87
N ALA A 141 -10.64 -4.56 0.46
CA ALA A 141 -9.70 -5.13 1.41
C ALA A 141 -10.03 -6.58 1.82
N GLY A 142 -11.14 -7.16 1.35
CA GLY A 142 -11.62 -8.48 1.78
C GLY A 142 -12.15 -8.52 3.21
N LEU A 143 -12.39 -7.37 3.83
CA LEU A 143 -12.82 -7.24 5.22
C LEU A 143 -14.35 -7.06 5.30
N LYS A 144 -14.94 -7.56 6.39
CA LYS A 144 -16.34 -7.37 6.73
C LYS A 144 -16.43 -6.48 7.97
N PRO A 145 -16.96 -5.26 7.87
CA PRO A 145 -17.00 -4.37 9.03
C PRO A 145 -18.01 -4.89 10.05
N PHE A 146 -17.61 -4.90 11.32
CA PHE A 146 -18.53 -5.12 12.44
C PHE A 146 -19.19 -3.79 12.78
N VAL A 147 -20.52 -3.76 12.82
CA VAL A 147 -21.31 -2.54 12.96
C VAL A 147 -22.38 -2.68 14.03
N THR A 148 -22.65 -1.58 14.73
CA THR A 148 -23.86 -1.41 15.52
C THR A 148 -24.75 -0.40 14.81
N VAL A 149 -25.94 -0.83 14.41
CA VAL A 149 -26.93 -0.01 13.70
C VAL A 149 -28.08 0.32 14.63
N TYR A 150 -28.34 1.62 14.83
CA TYR A 150 -29.44 2.14 15.63
C TYR A 150 -30.56 2.61 14.71
N THR A 151 -31.76 2.08 14.90
CA THR A 151 -32.94 2.38 14.07
C THR A 151 -33.86 3.38 14.75
N GLY A 152 -34.66 4.11 13.95
CA GLY A 152 -35.62 5.11 14.43
C GLY A 152 -36.68 4.58 15.38
N GLN A 153 -36.95 3.27 15.34
CA GLN A 153 -37.94 2.60 16.20
C GLN A 153 -37.35 2.15 17.55
N GLY A 154 -36.13 2.60 17.90
CA GLY A 154 -35.44 2.19 19.13
C GLY A 154 -34.80 0.80 19.06
N GLY A 155 -34.87 0.13 17.90
CA GLY A 155 -34.20 -1.14 17.65
C GLY A 155 -32.69 -0.97 17.45
N ARG A 156 -31.91 -1.91 17.97
CA ARG A 156 -30.46 -1.99 17.79
C ARG A 156 -30.11 -3.33 17.16
N VAL A 157 -29.32 -3.31 16.10
CA VAL A 157 -28.76 -4.51 15.47
C VAL A 157 -27.25 -4.41 15.53
N THR A 158 -26.60 -5.40 16.16
CA THR A 158 -25.13 -5.45 16.28
C THR A 158 -24.64 -6.67 15.53
N GLY A 159 -23.63 -6.54 14.68
CA GLY A 159 -23.21 -7.67 13.87
C GLY A 159 -22.25 -7.37 12.72
N GLU A 160 -21.96 -8.39 11.92
CA GLU A 160 -21.11 -8.24 10.75
C GLU A 160 -21.92 -7.78 9.53
N CYS A 161 -21.49 -6.70 8.89
CA CYS A 161 -22.07 -6.25 7.63
C CYS A 161 -21.58 -7.15 6.48
N LEU A 162 -22.49 -7.96 5.94
CA LEU A 162 -22.18 -8.90 4.86
C LEU A 162 -22.36 -8.29 3.47
N ARG A 163 -23.37 -7.43 3.31
CA ARG A 163 -23.75 -6.88 2.00
C ARG A 163 -24.39 -5.51 2.12
N TYR A 164 -24.09 -4.66 1.14
CA TYR A 164 -24.80 -3.42 0.87
C TYR A 164 -25.72 -3.61 -0.34
N GLY A 165 -27.01 -3.32 -0.18
CA GLY A 165 -28.01 -3.27 -1.23
C GLY A 165 -28.22 -1.82 -1.70
N TRP A 166 -28.17 -1.60 -3.01
CA TRP A 166 -28.29 -0.27 -3.64
C TRP A 166 -29.29 -0.22 -4.80
N ASN A 167 -29.89 -1.36 -5.16
CA ASN A 167 -30.87 -1.44 -6.23
C ASN A 167 -32.26 -1.12 -5.65
N GLY A 168 -32.76 0.08 -5.90
CA GLY A 168 -34.11 0.50 -5.50
C GLY A 168 -34.15 1.20 -4.13
N LYS A 169 -33.70 0.54 -3.07
CA LYS A 169 -33.62 1.11 -1.71
C LYS A 169 -32.29 0.74 -1.06
N ALA A 170 -31.64 1.72 -0.44
CA ALA A 170 -30.34 1.54 0.16
C ALA A 170 -30.49 0.78 1.50
N SER A 171 -29.82 -0.37 1.62
CA SER A 171 -30.01 -1.30 2.75
C SER A 171 -28.73 -2.05 3.12
N LEU A 172 -28.62 -2.46 4.38
CA LEU A 172 -27.50 -3.20 4.95
C LEU A 172 -27.95 -4.60 5.38
N LEU A 173 -27.25 -5.63 4.92
CA LEU A 173 -27.41 -6.98 5.43
C LEU A 173 -26.43 -7.19 6.59
N VAL A 174 -26.95 -7.27 7.80
CA VAL A 174 -26.19 -7.49 9.03
C VAL A 174 -26.46 -8.90 9.53
N LYS A 175 -25.39 -9.66 9.78
CA LYS A 175 -25.43 -10.94 10.49
C LYS A 175 -25.32 -10.67 11.97
N ASP A 176 -26.35 -11.05 12.73
CA ASP A 176 -26.47 -10.77 14.17
C ASP A 176 -25.26 -11.37 14.92
N ALA A 177 -24.75 -10.62 15.92
CA ALA A 177 -23.61 -11.02 16.73
C ALA A 177 -23.97 -12.10 17.75
N ASP A 178 -25.20 -12.06 18.25
CA ASP A 178 -25.68 -12.97 19.29
C ASP A 178 -26.28 -14.26 18.69
N ASP A 179 -26.79 -14.18 17.45
CA ASP A 179 -27.33 -15.32 16.70
C ASP A 179 -26.78 -15.35 15.26
N PRO A 180 -25.78 -16.20 14.98
CA PRO A 180 -25.15 -16.26 13.66
C PRO A 180 -26.06 -16.80 12.55
N GLU A 181 -27.22 -17.41 12.86
CA GLU A 181 -28.18 -17.85 11.84
C GLU A 181 -29.12 -16.70 11.43
N LYS A 182 -29.21 -15.66 12.24
CA LYS A 182 -30.08 -14.52 12.02
C LYS A 182 -29.43 -13.47 11.12
N LEU A 183 -30.02 -13.28 9.95
CA LEU A 183 -29.66 -12.25 8.98
C LEU A 183 -30.74 -11.18 8.93
N THR A 184 -30.37 -9.93 9.18
CA THR A 184 -31.31 -8.80 9.19
C THR A 184 -30.95 -7.81 8.09
N TRP A 185 -31.92 -7.49 7.25
CA TRP A 185 -31.83 -6.34 6.35
C TRP A 185 -32.28 -5.08 7.10
N VAL A 186 -31.43 -4.06 7.11
CA VAL A 186 -31.70 -2.76 7.72
C VAL A 186 -31.71 -1.69 6.65
N ASP A 187 -32.85 -1.06 6.46
CA ASP A 187 -33.01 0.04 5.50
C ASP A 187 -32.35 1.31 6.03
N ILE A 188 -31.51 1.95 5.22
CA ILE A 188 -30.71 3.11 5.65
C ILE A 188 -31.59 4.31 6.00
N GLU A 189 -32.75 4.44 5.36
CA GLU A 189 -33.72 5.49 5.68
C GLU A 189 -34.21 5.42 7.14
N ASP A 190 -34.25 4.21 7.71
CA ASP A 190 -34.69 3.96 9.08
C ASP A 190 -33.52 3.99 10.08
N VAL A 191 -32.30 4.26 9.63
CA VAL A 191 -31.08 4.27 10.45
C VAL A 191 -30.80 5.68 10.98
N LEU A 192 -30.74 5.79 12.30
CA LEU A 192 -30.31 7.02 12.98
C LEU A 192 -28.78 7.12 13.06
N ARG A 193 -28.10 6.00 13.31
CA ARG A 193 -26.65 5.96 13.56
C ARG A 193 -26.06 4.60 13.24
N ILE A 194 -24.87 4.60 12.65
CA ILE A 194 -24.04 3.41 12.44
C ILE A 194 -22.71 3.62 13.15
N GLU A 195 -22.35 2.72 14.06
CA GLU A 195 -21.05 2.68 14.70
C GLU A 195 -20.23 1.55 14.09
N PHE A 196 -19.02 1.87 13.61
CA PHE A 196 -18.08 0.89 13.08
C PHE A 196 -17.13 0.46 14.18
N HIS A 197 -17.09 -0.83 14.46
CA HIS A 197 -16.17 -1.43 15.42
C HIS A 197 -15.11 -2.22 14.65
N ASN A 198 -13.88 -1.68 14.58
CA ASN A 198 -12.76 -2.41 14.00
C ASN A 198 -12.29 -3.50 14.97
N ARG A 199 -12.88 -4.70 14.87
CA ARG A 199 -12.50 -5.88 15.67
C ARG A 199 -11.00 -6.14 15.66
N GLU A 200 -10.34 -5.97 14.51
CA GLU A 200 -8.89 -6.19 14.38
C GLU A 200 -8.05 -5.22 15.23
N LEU A 201 -8.47 -3.96 15.38
CA LEU A 201 -7.77 -3.00 16.25
C LEU A 201 -7.99 -3.30 17.73
N ILE A 202 -9.18 -3.80 18.07
CA ILE A 202 -9.54 -4.18 19.44
C ILE A 202 -8.77 -5.44 19.84
N GLU A 203 -8.76 -6.47 19.00
CA GLU A 203 -8.01 -7.71 19.23
C GLU A 203 -6.49 -7.48 19.26
N ALA A 204 -5.97 -6.56 18.45
CA ALA A 204 -4.55 -6.18 18.49
C ALA A 204 -4.19 -5.46 19.79
N ALA A 205 -5.04 -4.53 20.25
CA ALA A 205 -4.87 -3.83 21.51
C ALA A 205 -4.99 -4.78 22.72
N GLU A 206 -5.91 -5.74 22.67
CA GLU A 206 -6.07 -6.77 23.71
C GLU A 206 -4.84 -7.69 23.78
N LYS A 207 -4.34 -8.18 22.63
CA LYS A 207 -3.10 -8.98 22.59
C LYS A 207 -1.87 -8.21 23.07
N GLU A 208 -1.81 -6.91 22.80
CA GLU A 208 -0.72 -6.05 23.29
C GLU A 208 -0.79 -5.90 24.81
N ARG A 209 -1.98 -5.66 25.37
CA ARG A 209 -2.22 -5.63 26.81
C ARG A 209 -1.89 -6.95 27.51
N GLU A 210 -2.24 -8.09 26.90
CA GLU A 210 -1.90 -9.42 27.42
C GLU A 210 -0.38 -9.64 27.47
N ARG A 211 0.35 -9.21 26.43
CA ARG A 211 1.82 -9.30 26.38
C ARG A 211 2.48 -8.41 27.43
N GLU A 212 1.97 -7.20 27.62
CA GLU A 212 2.47 -6.28 28.64
C GLU A 212 2.20 -6.82 30.06
N ALA A 213 1.03 -7.41 30.30
CA ALA A 213 0.70 -8.03 31.58
C ALA A 213 1.59 -9.25 31.89
N ALA A 214 1.82 -10.12 30.90
CA ALA A 214 2.73 -11.27 31.03
C ALA A 214 4.19 -10.82 31.28
N LEU A 215 4.63 -9.76 30.60
CA LEU A 215 5.96 -9.19 30.82
C LEU A 215 6.10 -8.63 32.24
N LEU A 216 5.09 -7.91 32.73
CA LEU A 216 5.07 -7.36 34.08
C LEU A 216 5.17 -8.48 35.14
N GLN A 217 4.38 -9.54 34.99
CA GLN A 217 4.43 -10.70 35.89
C GLN A 217 5.82 -11.35 35.90
N LYS A 218 6.46 -11.48 34.73
CA LYS A 218 7.81 -12.01 34.61
C LYS A 218 8.84 -11.11 35.30
N LEU A 219 8.77 -9.79 35.08
CA LEU A 219 9.69 -8.83 35.71
C LEU A 219 9.52 -8.80 37.23
N GLU A 220 8.30 -8.90 37.75
CA GLU A 220 8.05 -9.01 39.19
C GLU A 220 8.62 -10.30 39.79
N SER A 221 8.51 -11.43 39.06
CA SER A 221 9.12 -12.69 39.49
C SER A 221 10.65 -12.62 39.52
N LEU A 222 11.26 -11.97 38.53
CA LEU A 222 12.70 -11.75 38.48
C LEU A 222 13.15 -10.79 39.58
N ARG A 223 12.43 -9.69 39.78
CA ARG A 223 12.68 -8.74 40.88
C ARG A 223 12.74 -9.46 42.23
N LYS A 224 11.76 -10.34 42.52
CA LYS A 224 11.75 -11.16 43.74
C LYS A 224 12.95 -12.10 43.82
N LEU A 225 13.31 -12.76 42.72
CA LEU A 225 14.47 -13.67 42.67
C LEU A 225 15.79 -12.93 42.96
N TYR A 226 16.00 -11.78 42.32
CA TYR A 226 17.23 -11.00 42.49
C TYR A 226 17.32 -10.35 43.88
N ASN A 227 16.20 -9.87 44.44
CA ASN A 227 16.17 -9.39 45.83
C ASN A 227 16.41 -10.53 46.83
N TRP A 228 15.99 -11.77 46.53
CA TRP A 228 16.30 -12.92 47.37
C TRP A 228 17.79 -13.29 47.34
N ALA A 229 18.45 -13.13 46.19
CA ALA A 229 19.88 -13.39 46.04
C ALA A 229 20.76 -12.29 46.66
N ALA A 230 20.34 -11.03 46.55
CA ALA A 230 20.98 -9.88 47.16
C ALA A 230 19.95 -8.77 47.37
N ASP A 231 19.76 -8.34 48.63
CA ASP A 231 18.79 -7.31 48.97
C ASP A 231 18.99 -6.04 48.14
N GLY A 232 17.91 -5.55 47.54
CA GLY A 232 17.88 -4.32 46.72
C GLY A 232 18.27 -4.49 45.25
N CYS A 233 18.93 -5.58 44.87
CA CYS A 233 19.43 -5.77 43.50
C CYS A 233 18.31 -5.86 42.44
N GLY A 234 17.20 -6.53 42.77
CA GLY A 234 16.03 -6.61 41.90
C GLY A 234 15.28 -5.28 41.79
N ASP A 235 15.33 -4.45 42.83
CA ASP A 235 14.72 -3.12 42.84
C ASP A 235 15.48 -2.14 41.93
N GLU A 236 16.81 -2.17 41.96
CA GLU A 236 17.65 -1.36 41.07
C GLU A 236 17.51 -1.78 39.60
N LEU A 237 17.49 -3.08 39.31
CA LEU A 237 17.48 -3.58 37.92
C LEU A 237 16.11 -3.49 37.25
N TYR A 238 15.02 -3.68 38.01
CA TYR A 238 13.68 -3.83 37.44
C TYR A 238 12.64 -2.86 38.01
N GLY A 239 12.94 -2.14 39.09
CA GLY A 239 11.99 -1.24 39.77
C GLY A 239 11.42 -0.17 38.85
N GLU A 240 12.30 0.63 38.22
CA GLU A 240 11.89 1.72 37.32
C GLU A 240 11.10 1.18 36.11
N ARG A 241 11.50 0.02 35.59
CA ARG A 241 10.86 -0.61 34.43
C ARG A 241 9.48 -1.16 34.74
N ILE A 242 9.28 -1.74 35.93
CA ILE A 242 7.96 -2.18 36.41
C ILE A 242 7.06 -0.98 36.66
N GLU A 243 7.57 0.09 37.27
CA GLU A 243 6.78 1.29 37.56
C GLU A 243 6.30 1.98 36.28
N ASN A 244 7.17 2.09 35.27
CA ASN A 244 6.82 2.64 33.97
C ASN A 244 5.75 1.80 33.23
N LEU A 245 5.80 0.47 33.34
CA LEU A 245 4.77 -0.40 32.76
C LEU A 245 3.43 -0.27 33.50
N ARG A 246 3.44 -0.15 34.83
CA ARG A 246 2.21 0.09 35.61
C ARG A 246 1.55 1.42 35.26
N ARG A 247 2.33 2.48 35.05
CA ARG A 247 1.81 3.80 34.66
C ARG A 247 1.16 3.79 33.27
N ARG A 248 1.61 2.93 32.36
CA ARG A 248 1.01 2.77 31.02
C ARG A 248 -0.25 1.89 31.01
N ALA A 249 -0.36 0.98 31.98
CA ALA A 249 -1.48 0.05 32.09
C ALA A 249 -2.72 0.63 32.79
N LEU A 250 -2.59 1.76 33.50
CA LEU A 250 -3.72 2.48 34.10
C LEU A 250 -4.33 3.43 33.05
N PRO A 251 -5.64 3.33 32.75
CA PRO A 251 -6.32 4.20 31.78
C PRO A 251 -6.41 5.65 32.23
#